data_AF-A0A0W0ZE68-F1
#
_entry.id   AF-A0A0W0ZE68-F1
#
_cell.length_a   1.000
_cell.length_b   1.000
_cell.length_c   1.000
_cell.angle_alpha   90.00
_cell.angle_beta   90.00
_cell.angle_gamma   90.00
#
_symmetry.space_group_name_H-M   'P 1'
#
loop_
_entity.id
_entity.type
_entity.pdbx_description
1 polymer ?
#
loop_
_entity_poly.entity_id
_entity_poly.type
_entity_poly.pdbx_seq_one_letter_code
_entity_poly.pdbx_strand_id
1 'polypeptide(L)'
;MPKSEDTTPAYNALFQEHSSPSVGLDSDKEPFLTVDTGQSCHVFATASAPSWEKRKSVNEIYENIGTARAFERLERQDQHEFSEKRKKERNPQYVIKPFPEPSIEERTQERKNNMEEILQLRNLQETVLPVENMYLCGGFREGKMTPEHMWIEDHTNNRTYDTFINRGGIAVVKGVGKDGEAFEPGCEGSPFEGDEIGRVKVAGYTYGQLIAIASGAEKKPPFPDSIANTPQVLMAMETVKLVNEALAKVPEPVFTEAEQRILDKVQEEQIKKDSDTEIKKVVTDLTGADKVNYESALNKLAEVARQQREVATAIVGTTFNPIVKLSQDLSAIKPDPITNSDSLDEAVRLKTGLLEEVRKLEAKKGTISVDYQEKFQQKIDEARNKIELALPENLEKLGRELNSIKPEQIKQSKTLKEANSRFETLTNKIQELEEKKNTLPEKYQAKYQEKIDTLKQSVGNALQEKVQVQERVEQIRRAAENYLEWSTHNAKGFRFSFLSHGSYGREQAQKLITMIENKDTPIANILKVANQTVSSSGTNKFSFSRFLHDELKGKKELVGKDSLTQKFKNYKEEMKSQLHKEMEKEESNTKGMQI
;
A
#
# COMPACT_ATOMS: atom_id res chain seq x y z
N MET A 1 -3.89 9.40 39.13
CA MET A 1 -5.32 9.59 38.80
C MET A 1 -6.02 8.26 39.02
N PRO A 2 -7.21 8.24 39.63
CA PRO A 2 -7.96 7.00 39.77
C PRO A 2 -8.47 6.57 38.38
N LYS A 3 -7.85 5.52 37.84
CA LYS A 3 -8.18 4.96 36.52
C LYS A 3 -8.98 3.69 36.73
N SER A 4 -10.00 3.46 35.91
CA SER A 4 -10.53 2.10 35.76
C SER A 4 -9.43 1.22 35.16
N GLU A 5 -9.38 -0.05 35.55
CA GLU A 5 -8.40 -1.02 35.04
C GLU A 5 -8.44 -1.14 33.51
N ASP A 6 -9.59 -0.87 32.91
CA ASP A 6 -9.83 -0.98 31.47
C ASP A 6 -9.54 0.33 30.70
N THR A 7 -9.20 1.42 31.38
CA THR A 7 -8.98 2.72 30.75
C THR A 7 -7.57 2.89 30.19
N THR A 8 -7.47 3.17 28.90
CA THR A 8 -6.18 3.51 28.28
C THR A 8 -5.75 4.95 28.60
N PRO A 9 -4.44 5.26 28.64
CA PRO A 9 -3.96 6.63 28.87
C PRO A 9 -4.53 7.66 27.88
N ALA A 10 -4.58 7.32 26.59
CA ALA A 10 -5.16 8.18 25.57
C ALA A 10 -6.67 8.40 25.78
N TYR A 11 -7.43 7.37 26.16
CA TYR A 11 -8.87 7.53 26.40
C TYR A 11 -9.14 8.40 27.65
N ASN A 12 -8.41 8.16 28.74
CA ASN A 12 -8.48 8.99 29.94
C ASN A 12 -8.19 10.46 29.63
N ALA A 13 -7.07 10.74 28.94
CA ALA A 13 -6.66 12.10 28.62
C ALA A 13 -7.60 12.83 27.65
N LEU A 14 -8.29 12.12 26.75
CA LEU A 14 -9.17 12.77 25.75
C LEU A 14 -10.64 12.82 26.19
N PHE A 15 -11.13 11.77 26.84
CA PHE A 15 -12.55 11.54 27.02
C PHE A 15 -12.99 11.38 28.48
N GLN A 16 -12.08 11.43 29.46
CA GLN A 16 -12.47 11.43 30.87
C GLN A 16 -12.27 12.80 31.53
N GLU A 17 -13.15 13.14 32.48
CA GLU A 17 -13.03 14.31 33.33
C GLU A 17 -12.25 13.93 34.58
N HIS A 18 -11.17 14.69 34.84
CA HIS A 18 -10.42 14.56 36.07
C HIS A 18 -11.33 14.77 37.28
N SER A 19 -11.44 13.72 38.09
CA SER A 19 -12.08 13.75 39.39
C SER A 19 -11.01 13.59 40.48
N SER A 20 -11.18 14.32 41.58
CA SER A 20 -10.32 14.11 42.75
C SER A 20 -10.52 12.69 43.28
N PRO A 21 -9.47 11.99 43.76
CA PRO A 21 -9.61 10.67 44.35
C PRO A 21 -10.66 10.67 45.48
N SER A 22 -11.62 9.76 45.40
CA SER A 22 -12.68 9.57 46.39
C SER A 22 -13.12 8.11 46.43
N VAL A 23 -13.90 7.77 47.45
CA VAL A 23 -14.63 6.51 47.58
C VAL A 23 -16.11 6.76 47.31
N GLY A 24 -16.79 5.79 46.70
CA GLY A 24 -18.24 5.72 46.57
C GLY A 24 -18.76 4.41 47.17
N LEU A 25 -20.09 4.27 47.25
CA LEU A 25 -20.76 3.05 47.71
C LEU A 25 -21.56 2.44 46.57
N ASP A 26 -21.43 1.14 46.35
CA ASP A 26 -22.23 0.43 45.34
C ASP A 26 -23.66 0.15 45.83
N SER A 27 -24.44 -0.60 45.04
CA SER A 27 -25.82 -0.96 45.40
C SER A 27 -25.93 -1.80 46.67
N ASP A 28 -24.87 -2.54 47.01
CA ASP A 28 -24.77 -3.37 48.22
C ASP A 28 -24.13 -2.60 49.39
N LYS A 29 -23.82 -1.31 49.19
CA LYS A 29 -23.12 -0.41 50.11
C LYS A 29 -21.68 -0.80 50.41
N GLU A 30 -21.04 -1.52 49.50
CA GLU A 30 -19.62 -1.81 49.59
C GLU A 30 -18.81 -0.61 49.04
N PRO A 31 -17.70 -0.23 49.69
CA PRO A 31 -16.87 0.88 49.27
C PRO A 31 -16.06 0.54 48.01
N PHE A 32 -16.07 1.44 47.03
CA PHE A 32 -15.25 1.33 45.82
C PHE A 32 -14.54 2.64 45.50
N LEU A 33 -13.38 2.58 44.84
CA LEU A 33 -12.66 3.77 44.41
C LEU A 33 -13.36 4.40 43.21
N THR A 34 -13.72 5.68 43.33
CA THR A 34 -14.29 6.42 42.20
C THR A 34 -13.20 6.70 41.17
N VAL A 35 -13.49 6.43 39.91
CA VAL A 35 -12.59 6.70 38.77
C VAL A 35 -13.02 7.95 38.02
N ASP A 36 -12.11 8.51 37.21
CA ASP A 36 -12.43 9.64 36.33
C ASP A 36 -13.67 9.32 35.46
N THR A 37 -14.63 10.23 35.41
CA THR A 37 -15.88 10.06 34.67
C THR A 37 -15.63 10.18 33.17
N GLY A 38 -16.01 9.18 32.39
CA GLY A 38 -15.96 9.18 30.94
C GLY A 38 -16.97 10.09 30.26
N GLN A 39 -16.85 10.18 28.94
CA GLN A 39 -17.84 10.86 28.11
C GLN A 39 -19.21 10.17 28.26
N SER A 40 -20.27 10.96 28.25
CA SER A 40 -21.64 10.43 28.25
C SER A 40 -21.93 9.69 26.94
N CYS A 41 -22.84 8.72 27.00
CA CYS A 41 -23.35 8.00 25.84
C CYS A 41 -23.91 8.96 24.78
N HIS A 42 -24.60 10.03 25.21
CA HIS A 42 -25.13 11.08 24.34
C HIS A 42 -24.03 11.84 23.59
N VAL A 43 -22.96 12.24 24.29
CA VAL A 43 -21.81 12.90 23.67
C VAL A 43 -21.15 11.96 22.69
N PHE A 44 -20.91 10.70 23.07
CA PHE A 44 -20.27 9.73 22.17
C PHE A 44 -21.09 9.51 20.89
N ALA A 45 -22.39 9.24 21.04
CA ALA A 45 -23.25 8.90 19.91
C ALA A 45 -23.45 10.08 18.94
N THR A 46 -23.42 11.33 19.44
CA THR A 46 -23.65 12.53 18.62
C THR A 46 -22.38 13.21 18.10
N ALA A 47 -21.32 13.29 18.90
CA ALA A 47 -20.14 14.09 18.55
C ALA A 47 -18.78 13.46 18.88
N SER A 48 -18.63 12.87 20.06
CA SER A 48 -17.36 12.42 20.64
C SER A 48 -16.30 13.52 20.60
N ALA A 49 -16.67 14.75 20.97
CA ALA A 49 -15.73 15.86 20.90
C ALA A 49 -14.56 15.64 21.88
N PRO A 50 -13.29 15.78 21.43
CA PRO A 50 -12.14 15.64 22.32
C PRO A 50 -12.00 16.83 23.29
N SER A 51 -12.58 18.00 22.98
CA SER A 51 -12.54 19.16 23.87
C SER A 51 -13.68 19.19 24.88
N TRP A 52 -13.37 19.58 26.12
CA TRP A 52 -14.32 19.60 27.23
C TRP A 52 -15.47 20.59 27.01
N GLU A 53 -15.15 21.80 26.55
CA GLU A 53 -16.11 22.88 26.32
C GLU A 53 -17.16 22.44 25.31
N LYS A 54 -16.74 21.70 24.27
CA LYS A 54 -17.65 21.18 23.27
C LYS A 54 -18.50 20.04 23.82
N ARG A 55 -17.95 19.13 24.62
CA ARG A 55 -18.72 18.06 25.29
C ARG A 55 -19.79 18.63 26.21
N LYS A 56 -19.43 19.62 27.04
CA LYS A 56 -20.36 20.33 27.91
C LYS A 56 -21.48 20.99 27.11
N SER A 57 -21.14 21.73 26.06
CA SER A 57 -22.12 22.36 25.18
C SER A 57 -23.06 21.35 24.51
N VAL A 58 -22.54 20.18 24.09
CA VAL A 58 -23.36 19.11 23.49
C VAL A 58 -24.32 18.52 24.54
N ASN A 59 -23.86 18.25 25.76
CA ASN A 59 -24.72 17.78 26.85
C ASN A 59 -25.83 18.80 27.18
N GLU A 60 -25.49 20.08 27.34
CA GLU A 60 -26.46 21.13 27.63
C GLU A 60 -27.52 21.26 26.52
N ILE A 61 -27.12 21.15 25.25
CA ILE A 61 -28.08 21.15 24.13
C ILE A 61 -28.96 19.90 24.20
N TYR A 62 -28.38 18.73 24.45
CA TYR A 62 -29.11 17.46 24.55
C TYR A 62 -30.14 17.48 25.68
N GLU A 63 -29.78 17.98 26.87
CA GLU A 63 -30.68 18.08 28.04
C GLU A 63 -31.92 18.95 27.78
N ASN A 64 -31.87 19.84 26.79
CA ASN A 64 -32.99 20.69 26.41
C ASN A 64 -33.93 20.06 25.35
N ILE A 65 -33.56 18.90 24.78
CA ILE A 65 -34.36 18.22 23.76
C ILE A 65 -35.64 17.65 24.37
N GLY A 66 -36.77 18.00 23.78
CA GLY A 66 -38.10 17.57 24.25
C GLY A 66 -38.60 18.33 25.49
N THR A 67 -37.81 19.22 26.09
CA THR A 67 -38.17 19.95 27.31
C THR A 67 -39.43 20.81 27.14
N ALA A 68 -39.59 21.50 26.01
CA ALA A 68 -40.80 22.28 25.73
C ALA A 68 -42.07 21.40 25.71
N ARG A 69 -42.01 20.23 25.05
CA ARG A 69 -43.11 19.27 24.99
C ARG A 69 -43.41 18.64 26.36
N ALA A 70 -42.37 18.41 27.16
CA ALA A 70 -42.53 17.96 28.54
C ALA A 70 -43.27 18.99 29.40
N PHE A 71 -42.92 20.29 29.28
CA PHE A 71 -43.64 21.37 29.98
C PHE A 71 -45.10 21.48 29.53
N GLU A 72 -45.38 21.42 28.22
CA GLU A 72 -46.76 21.42 27.71
C GLU A 72 -47.59 20.23 28.24
N ARG A 73 -46.97 19.06 28.41
CA ARG A 73 -47.64 17.89 29.02
C ARG A 73 -47.91 18.10 30.50
N LEU A 74 -46.94 18.63 31.24
CA LEU A 74 -47.09 18.93 32.66
C LEU A 74 -48.21 19.95 32.87
N GLU A 75 -48.28 20.99 32.04
CA GLU A 75 -49.36 21.98 32.12
C GLU A 75 -50.73 21.35 31.84
N ARG A 76 -50.84 20.47 30.83
CA ARG A 76 -52.08 19.71 30.57
C ARG A 76 -52.45 18.81 31.74
N GLN A 77 -51.47 18.17 32.39
CA GLN A 77 -51.69 17.34 33.57
C GLN A 77 -52.23 18.17 34.73
N ASP A 78 -51.60 19.30 35.03
CA ASP A 78 -52.05 20.22 36.09
C ASP A 78 -53.49 20.68 35.83
N GLN A 79 -53.79 21.13 34.60
CA GLN A 79 -55.13 21.56 34.22
C GLN A 79 -56.17 20.45 34.39
N HIS A 80 -55.83 19.21 34.01
CA HIS A 80 -56.69 18.04 34.20
C HIS A 80 -56.94 17.74 35.67
N GLU A 81 -55.88 17.68 36.48
CA GLU A 81 -55.97 17.42 37.92
C GLU A 81 -56.81 18.47 38.66
N PHE A 82 -56.66 19.75 38.30
CA PHE A 82 -57.53 20.81 38.82
C PHE A 82 -59.00 20.62 38.41
N SER A 83 -59.25 20.23 37.16
CA SER A 83 -60.60 19.92 36.66
C SER A 83 -61.24 18.77 37.45
N GLU A 84 -60.48 17.70 37.69
CA GLU A 84 -60.97 16.49 38.38
C GLU A 84 -61.23 16.75 39.87
N LYS A 85 -60.35 17.51 40.53
CA LYS A 85 -60.58 17.97 41.92
C LYS A 85 -61.87 18.79 42.03
N ARG A 86 -62.13 19.72 41.11
CA ARG A 86 -63.39 20.49 41.08
C ARG A 86 -64.63 19.60 40.90
N LYS A 87 -64.55 18.53 40.10
CA LYS A 87 -65.65 17.55 39.96
C LYS A 87 -65.91 16.81 41.27
N LYS A 88 -64.85 16.40 41.98
CA LYS A 88 -64.93 15.76 43.29
C LYS A 88 -65.52 16.66 44.37
N GLU A 89 -65.15 17.94 44.38
CA GLU A 89 -65.72 18.94 45.31
C GLU A 89 -67.23 19.12 45.08
N ARG A 90 -67.68 19.14 43.82
CA ARG A 90 -69.10 19.27 43.47
C ARG A 90 -69.93 18.01 43.71
N ASN A 91 -69.31 16.83 43.59
CA ASN A 91 -69.94 15.55 43.85
C ASN A 91 -68.99 14.67 44.69
N PRO A 92 -69.21 14.56 46.01
CA PRO A 92 -68.36 13.76 46.89
C PRO A 92 -68.27 12.27 46.51
N GLN A 93 -69.24 11.73 45.77
CA GLN A 93 -69.23 10.35 45.28
C GLN A 93 -68.48 10.17 43.95
N TYR A 94 -68.04 11.26 43.30
CA TYR A 94 -67.23 11.20 42.08
C TYR A 94 -65.88 10.53 42.35
N VAL A 95 -65.37 9.76 41.40
CA VAL A 95 -64.03 9.17 41.46
C VAL A 95 -63.13 9.95 40.50
N ILE A 96 -62.05 10.52 41.03
CA ILE A 96 -61.06 11.27 40.24
C ILE A 96 -60.49 10.33 39.18
N LYS A 97 -60.50 10.78 37.93
CA LYS A 97 -59.86 10.05 36.83
C LYS A 97 -58.40 10.47 36.72
N PRO A 98 -57.46 9.53 36.58
CA PRO A 98 -56.06 9.87 36.34
C PRO A 98 -55.90 10.68 35.04
N PHE A 99 -54.81 11.42 34.92
CA PHE A 99 -54.44 12.03 33.65
C PHE A 99 -54.26 10.93 32.60
N PRO A 100 -54.83 11.06 31.40
CA PRO A 100 -54.68 10.05 30.36
C PRO A 100 -53.21 9.90 29.96
N GLU A 101 -52.70 8.68 30.04
CA GLU A 101 -51.40 8.33 29.50
C GLU A 101 -51.37 8.60 27.98
N PRO A 102 -50.23 9.08 27.44
CA PRO A 102 -50.09 9.27 26.00
C PRO A 102 -50.34 7.97 25.24
N SER A 103 -51.09 8.06 24.14
CA SER A 103 -51.33 6.92 23.25
C SER A 103 -50.01 6.38 22.67
N ILE A 104 -50.02 5.14 22.18
CA ILE A 104 -48.85 4.56 21.50
C ILE A 104 -48.41 5.45 20.34
N GLU A 105 -49.36 5.95 19.53
CA GLU A 105 -49.08 6.83 18.39
C GLU A 105 -48.43 8.15 18.82
N GLU A 106 -48.95 8.80 19.87
CA GLU A 106 -48.36 10.03 20.42
C GLU A 106 -46.94 9.79 20.93
N ARG A 107 -46.71 8.68 21.66
CA ARG A 107 -45.37 8.30 22.15
C ARG A 107 -44.40 8.06 21.00
N THR A 108 -44.80 7.27 20.02
CA THR A 108 -43.96 6.96 18.84
C THR A 108 -43.61 8.23 18.07
N GLN A 109 -44.58 9.12 17.85
CA GLN A 109 -44.35 10.36 17.12
C GLN A 109 -43.42 11.31 17.89
N GLU A 110 -43.61 11.45 19.19
CA GLU A 110 -42.76 12.32 20.00
C GLU A 110 -41.33 11.79 20.15
N ARG A 111 -41.16 10.48 20.40
CA ARG A 111 -39.84 9.83 20.41
C ARG A 111 -39.12 10.03 19.09
N LYS A 112 -39.83 9.88 17.96
CA LYS A 112 -39.29 10.16 16.62
C LYS A 112 -38.84 11.62 16.48
N ASN A 113 -39.67 12.58 16.89
CA ASN A 113 -39.32 14.00 16.83
C ASN A 113 -38.08 14.32 17.70
N ASN A 114 -37.98 13.74 18.90
CA ASN A 114 -36.80 13.87 19.76
C ASN A 114 -35.55 13.28 19.09
N MET A 115 -35.64 12.10 18.48
CA MET A 115 -34.52 11.52 17.73
C MET A 115 -34.11 12.36 16.51
N GLU A 116 -35.07 13.00 15.83
CA GLU A 116 -34.78 13.92 14.73
C GLU A 116 -34.06 15.19 15.20
N GLU A 117 -34.42 15.75 16.36
CA GLU A 117 -33.68 16.86 16.99
C GLU A 117 -32.25 16.45 17.39
N ILE A 118 -32.09 15.25 17.95
CA ILE A 118 -30.76 14.70 18.26
C ILE A 118 -29.95 14.47 16.98
N LEU A 119 -30.58 14.03 15.88
CA LEU A 119 -29.93 13.89 14.59
C LEU A 119 -29.40 15.23 14.08
N GLN A 120 -30.12 16.34 14.28
CA GLN A 120 -29.60 17.67 13.93
C GLN A 120 -28.32 18.00 14.71
N LEU A 121 -28.29 17.71 16.01
CA LEU A 121 -27.09 17.89 16.84
C LEU A 121 -25.90 17.06 16.31
N ARG A 122 -26.14 15.80 15.95
CA ARG A 122 -25.12 14.93 15.33
C ARG A 122 -24.67 15.45 13.95
N ASN A 123 -25.57 16.06 13.17
CA ASN A 123 -25.26 16.58 11.85
C ASN A 123 -24.47 17.90 11.87
N LEU A 124 -24.31 18.53 13.04
CA LEU A 124 -23.34 19.60 13.24
C LEU A 124 -21.89 19.10 13.16
N GLN A 125 -21.67 17.78 13.16
CA GLN A 125 -20.36 17.15 13.07
C GLN A 125 -20.10 16.62 11.66
N GLU A 126 -18.88 16.83 11.18
CA GLU A 126 -18.44 16.29 9.90
C GLU A 126 -18.40 14.75 9.95
N THR A 127 -19.01 14.12 8.95
CA THR A 127 -18.84 12.69 8.71
C THR A 127 -17.58 12.48 7.89
N VAL A 128 -16.60 11.77 8.47
CA VAL A 128 -15.27 11.63 7.86
C VAL A 128 -15.05 10.25 7.23
N LEU A 129 -15.75 9.24 7.75
CA LEU A 129 -15.81 7.89 7.17
C LEU A 129 -17.27 7.54 6.86
N PRO A 130 -17.70 7.65 5.59
CA PRO A 130 -19.04 7.26 5.17
C PRO A 130 -19.29 5.77 5.40
N VAL A 131 -20.47 5.43 5.87
CA VAL A 131 -20.95 4.05 6.04
C VAL A 131 -22.39 3.99 5.54
N GLU A 132 -22.69 2.99 4.72
CA GLU A 132 -23.97 2.92 4.00
C GLU A 132 -25.17 2.79 4.94
N ASN A 133 -25.08 1.89 5.92
CA ASN A 133 -26.15 1.59 6.87
C ASN A 133 -25.63 1.74 8.30
N MET A 134 -25.55 2.99 8.75
CA MET A 134 -25.21 3.33 10.13
C MET A 134 -26.35 4.09 10.78
N TYR A 135 -26.62 3.80 12.05
CA TYR A 135 -27.74 4.35 12.79
C TYR A 135 -27.28 4.93 14.13
N LEU A 136 -27.81 6.10 14.45
CA LEU A 136 -27.82 6.66 15.78
C LEU A 136 -29.06 6.12 16.50
N CYS A 137 -28.85 5.51 17.65
CA CYS A 137 -29.88 4.77 18.37
C CYS A 137 -30.12 5.37 19.74
N GLY A 138 -31.37 5.38 20.18
CA GLY A 138 -31.79 5.83 21.50
C GLY A 138 -32.72 4.83 22.17
N GLY A 139 -32.46 4.56 23.45
CA GLY A 139 -33.27 3.68 24.30
C GLY A 139 -34.25 4.48 25.17
N PHE A 140 -35.49 4.02 25.24
CA PHE A 140 -36.61 4.72 25.89
C PHE A 140 -37.36 3.82 26.87
N ARG A 141 -36.84 3.62 28.08
CA ARG A 141 -37.55 2.88 29.15
C ARG A 141 -38.57 3.73 29.87
N GLU A 142 -39.43 3.04 30.63
CA GLU A 142 -40.35 3.63 31.61
C GLU A 142 -41.28 4.70 31.02
N GLY A 143 -41.64 4.57 29.74
CA GLY A 143 -42.51 5.52 29.05
C GLY A 143 -41.85 6.88 28.74
N LYS A 144 -40.53 7.02 28.90
CA LYS A 144 -39.80 8.25 28.56
C LYS A 144 -39.95 8.61 27.08
N MET A 145 -39.99 9.91 26.82
CA MET A 145 -40.11 10.49 25.47
C MET A 145 -38.76 10.85 24.86
N THR A 146 -37.80 11.25 25.70
CA THR A 146 -36.40 11.53 25.34
C THR A 146 -35.56 10.30 25.72
N PRO A 147 -34.58 9.89 24.89
CA PRO A 147 -33.84 8.68 25.16
C PRO A 147 -32.97 8.86 26.41
N GLU A 148 -32.94 7.84 27.26
CA GLU A 148 -32.12 7.82 28.47
C GLU A 148 -30.70 7.31 28.21
N HIS A 149 -30.53 6.58 27.11
CA HIS A 149 -29.26 6.02 26.69
C HIS A 149 -29.14 6.07 25.17
N MET A 150 -27.93 6.27 24.65
CA MET A 150 -27.67 6.43 23.22
C MET A 150 -26.45 5.65 22.78
N TRP A 151 -26.51 5.05 21.58
CA TRP A 151 -25.39 4.30 21.00
C TRP A 151 -25.38 4.44 19.47
N ILE A 152 -24.38 3.85 18.82
CA ILE A 152 -24.30 3.77 17.36
C ILE A 152 -24.27 2.32 16.89
N GLU A 153 -25.05 2.01 15.86
CA GLU A 153 -25.09 0.72 15.20
C GLU A 153 -24.59 0.86 13.76
N ASP A 154 -23.49 0.20 13.44
CA ASP A 154 -22.98 0.03 12.08
C ASP A 154 -23.51 -1.31 11.54
N HIS A 155 -24.64 -1.24 10.83
CA HIS A 155 -25.30 -2.41 10.24
C HIS A 155 -24.52 -2.93 9.03
N THR A 156 -23.80 -2.05 8.31
CA THR A 156 -22.93 -2.46 7.20
C THR A 156 -21.83 -3.41 7.68
N ASN A 157 -21.25 -3.15 8.85
CA ASN A 157 -20.13 -3.92 9.38
C ASN A 157 -20.50 -4.80 10.60
N ASN A 158 -21.79 -4.88 10.93
CA ASN A 158 -22.37 -5.67 12.02
C ASN A 158 -21.71 -5.38 13.39
N ARG A 159 -21.64 -4.10 13.76
CA ARG A 159 -21.04 -3.64 15.01
C ARG A 159 -21.90 -2.62 15.73
N THR A 160 -21.98 -2.77 17.05
CA THR A 160 -22.53 -1.76 17.94
C THR A 160 -21.45 -1.23 18.85
N TYR A 161 -21.41 0.10 19.00
CA TYR A 161 -20.50 0.79 19.89
C TYR A 161 -21.28 1.60 20.90
N ASP A 162 -20.90 1.47 22.16
CA ASP A 162 -21.62 2.04 23.29
C ASP A 162 -20.63 2.48 24.39
N THR A 163 -21.02 3.40 25.24
CA THR A 163 -20.22 3.83 26.39
C THR A 163 -21.10 4.39 27.50
N PHE A 164 -20.55 4.57 28.69
CA PHE A 164 -21.25 5.18 29.83
C PHE A 164 -20.29 6.02 30.66
N ILE A 165 -20.81 6.98 31.43
CA ILE A 165 -19.98 7.92 32.21
C ILE A 165 -19.07 7.24 33.22
N ASN A 166 -19.42 6.05 33.70
CA ASN A 166 -18.62 5.30 34.67
C ASN A 166 -17.79 4.18 34.01
N ARG A 167 -17.68 4.18 32.68
CA ARG A 167 -16.97 3.16 31.91
C ARG A 167 -15.62 3.67 31.43
N GLY A 168 -14.59 2.83 31.53
CA GLY A 168 -13.22 3.15 31.14
C GLY A 168 -12.96 3.23 29.63
N GLY A 169 -13.96 2.93 28.80
CA GLY A 169 -13.78 2.79 27.36
C GLY A 169 -15.08 2.72 26.56
N ILE A 170 -14.96 2.19 25.35
CA ILE A 170 -16.05 1.95 24.41
C ILE A 170 -16.35 0.45 24.39
N ALA A 171 -17.55 0.09 24.83
CA ALA A 171 -18.08 -1.25 24.72
C ALA A 171 -18.31 -1.59 23.23
N VAL A 172 -17.84 -2.77 22.83
CA VAL A 172 -17.98 -3.26 21.45
C VAL A 172 -18.80 -4.54 21.44
N VAL A 173 -19.92 -4.52 20.72
CA VAL A 173 -20.78 -5.69 20.51
C VAL A 173 -20.68 -6.14 19.06
N LYS A 174 -20.50 -7.46 18.85
CA LYS A 174 -20.55 -8.10 17.53
C LYS A 174 -22.02 -8.40 17.21
N GLY A 175 -22.71 -7.43 16.62
CA GLY A 175 -24.14 -7.49 16.41
C GLY A 175 -24.75 -6.10 16.32
N VAL A 176 -25.90 -6.02 15.68
CA VAL A 176 -26.78 -4.85 15.64
C VAL A 176 -28.21 -5.31 15.93
N GLY A 177 -29.04 -4.42 16.47
CA GLY A 177 -30.44 -4.72 16.70
C GLY A 177 -31.23 -4.79 15.38
N LYS A 178 -32.36 -5.49 15.42
CA LYS A 178 -33.33 -5.49 14.31
C LYS A 178 -34.53 -4.62 14.67
N ASP A 179 -35.15 -4.02 13.66
CA ASP A 179 -36.34 -3.20 13.87
C ASP A 179 -37.46 -4.02 14.51
N GLY A 180 -38.00 -3.50 15.62
CA GLY A 180 -39.07 -4.13 16.39
C GLY A 180 -38.63 -5.32 17.27
N GLU A 181 -37.35 -5.71 17.27
CA GLU A 181 -36.81 -6.74 18.17
C GLU A 181 -36.09 -6.08 19.36
N ALA A 182 -36.14 -6.73 20.53
CA ALA A 182 -35.37 -6.30 21.69
C ALA A 182 -33.86 -6.38 21.41
N PHE A 183 -33.09 -5.46 21.99
CA PHE A 183 -31.65 -5.41 21.80
C PHE A 183 -30.93 -4.85 23.02
N GLU A 184 -29.81 -5.47 23.39
CA GLU A 184 -28.97 -5.07 24.51
C GLU A 184 -27.70 -4.37 23.98
N PRO A 185 -27.60 -3.04 24.11
CA PRO A 185 -26.37 -2.34 23.81
C PRO A 185 -25.32 -2.64 24.90
N GLY A 186 -24.05 -2.40 24.60
CA GLY A 186 -22.93 -2.96 25.37
C GLY A 186 -22.79 -2.51 26.83
N CYS A 187 -23.48 -1.45 27.27
CA CYS A 187 -23.38 -0.90 28.64
C CYS A 187 -24.59 -1.17 29.52
N GLU A 188 -25.71 -1.64 28.97
CA GLU A 188 -26.94 -1.83 29.72
C GLU A 188 -26.97 -3.17 30.45
N GLY A 189 -27.58 -3.21 31.64
CA GLY A 189 -27.74 -4.46 32.41
C GLY A 189 -28.89 -5.35 31.92
N SER A 190 -29.67 -4.88 30.94
CA SER A 190 -30.79 -5.60 30.33
C SER A 190 -31.06 -5.07 28.91
N PRO A 191 -31.72 -5.84 28.03
CA PRO A 191 -32.12 -5.33 26.72
C PRO A 191 -33.16 -4.20 26.83
N PHE A 192 -33.18 -3.33 25.82
CA PHE A 192 -34.36 -2.49 25.53
C PHE A 192 -35.34 -3.30 24.71
N GLU A 193 -36.64 -3.16 24.98
CA GLU A 193 -37.68 -3.79 24.16
C GLU A 193 -37.76 -3.15 22.77
N GLY A 194 -38.33 -3.86 21.80
CA GLY A 194 -38.33 -3.43 20.40
C GLY A 194 -39.00 -2.07 20.15
N ASP A 195 -40.05 -1.74 20.89
CA ASP A 195 -40.77 -0.46 20.83
C ASP A 195 -40.13 0.64 21.72
N GLU A 196 -39.10 0.29 22.48
CA GLU A 196 -38.27 1.19 23.28
C GLU A 196 -37.01 1.65 22.54
N ILE A 197 -36.81 1.26 21.27
CA ILE A 197 -35.62 1.65 20.51
C ILE A 197 -36.00 2.54 19.32
N GLY A 198 -35.46 3.76 19.32
CA GLY A 198 -35.50 4.66 18.16
C GLY A 198 -34.19 4.57 17.38
N ARG A 199 -34.29 4.41 16.05
CA ARG A 199 -33.13 4.43 15.15
C ARG A 199 -33.29 5.55 14.11
N VAL A 200 -32.26 6.37 13.97
CA VAL A 200 -32.17 7.35 12.87
C VAL A 200 -30.90 7.13 12.09
N LYS A 201 -31.04 7.05 10.76
CA LYS A 201 -29.92 6.78 9.86
C LYS A 201 -28.96 7.96 9.84
N VAL A 202 -27.67 7.67 9.95
CA VAL A 202 -26.56 8.64 9.85
C VAL A 202 -25.62 8.26 8.71
N ALA A 203 -24.87 9.24 8.20
CA ALA A 203 -24.03 9.05 7.02
C ALA A 203 -22.74 8.24 7.27
N GLY A 204 -22.37 8.00 8.53
CA GLY A 204 -21.13 7.31 8.89
C GLY A 204 -20.52 7.81 10.20
N TYR A 205 -19.23 7.56 10.39
CA TYR A 205 -18.50 7.93 11.60
C TYR A 205 -18.00 9.37 11.57
N THR A 206 -18.07 10.05 12.71
CA THR A 206 -17.34 11.30 12.95
C THR A 206 -15.90 11.02 13.34
N TYR A 207 -15.02 12.02 13.21
CA TYR A 207 -13.63 11.87 13.62
C TYR A 207 -13.49 11.58 15.13
N GLY A 208 -14.27 12.27 15.95
CA GLY A 208 -14.32 12.04 17.39
C GLY A 208 -14.65 10.59 17.74
N GLN A 209 -15.62 10.00 17.05
CA GLN A 209 -16.03 8.61 17.27
C GLN A 209 -14.91 7.64 16.90
N LEU A 210 -14.22 7.87 15.78
CA LEU A 210 -13.06 7.05 15.40
C LEU A 210 -11.93 7.16 16.44
N ILE A 211 -11.65 8.36 16.95
CA ILE A 211 -10.62 8.54 17.99
C ILE A 211 -11.02 7.87 19.30
N ALA A 212 -12.29 8.01 19.73
CA ALA A 212 -12.82 7.37 20.93
C ALA A 212 -12.77 5.84 20.85
N ILE A 213 -13.13 5.25 19.72
CA ILE A 213 -13.05 3.80 19.49
C ILE A 213 -11.59 3.36 19.45
N ALA A 214 -10.72 4.08 18.73
CA ALA A 214 -9.30 3.76 18.64
C ALA A 214 -8.59 3.79 20.00
N SER A 215 -8.90 4.80 20.84
CA SER A 215 -8.29 4.96 22.16
C SER A 215 -8.92 4.07 23.22
N GLY A 216 -10.25 3.86 23.18
CA GLY A 216 -10.99 3.28 24.30
C GLY A 216 -11.67 1.94 24.05
N ALA A 217 -11.63 1.35 22.85
CA ALA A 217 -12.36 0.10 22.63
C ALA A 217 -11.83 -1.05 23.50
N GLU A 218 -12.75 -1.64 24.26
CA GLU A 218 -12.48 -2.70 25.24
C GLU A 218 -12.20 -4.05 24.59
N LYS A 219 -12.78 -4.30 23.41
CA LYS A 219 -12.48 -5.50 22.61
C LYS A 219 -11.54 -5.14 21.47
N LYS A 220 -10.52 -5.99 21.27
CA LYS A 220 -9.63 -5.92 20.11
C LYS A 220 -10.02 -6.97 19.06
N PRO A 221 -9.92 -6.67 17.75
CA PRO A 221 -9.58 -5.37 17.18
C PRO A 221 -10.70 -4.32 17.39
N PRO A 222 -10.34 -3.02 17.49
CA PRO A 222 -11.30 -1.94 17.80
C PRO A 222 -12.29 -1.69 16.67
N PHE A 223 -11.88 -1.92 15.42
CA PHE A 223 -12.70 -1.76 14.22
C PHE A 223 -12.85 -3.11 13.50
N PRO A 224 -13.94 -3.33 12.75
CA PRO A 224 -14.10 -4.49 11.88
C PRO A 224 -13.14 -4.44 10.68
N ASP A 225 -12.74 -5.61 10.19
CA ASP A 225 -11.73 -5.77 9.14
C ASP A 225 -12.07 -5.01 7.84
N SER A 226 -13.37 -4.88 7.55
CA SER A 226 -13.91 -4.17 6.39
C SER A 226 -13.55 -2.68 6.35
N ILE A 227 -13.38 -2.03 7.51
CA ILE A 227 -13.00 -0.62 7.60
C ILE A 227 -11.62 -0.39 8.21
N ALA A 228 -11.01 -1.41 8.81
CA ALA A 228 -9.74 -1.32 9.53
C ALA A 228 -8.59 -0.70 8.70
N ASN A 229 -8.60 -0.92 7.39
CA ASN A 229 -7.59 -0.43 6.46
C ASN A 229 -7.97 0.87 5.75
N THR A 230 -9.08 1.50 6.12
CA THR A 230 -9.46 2.81 5.58
C THR A 230 -8.49 3.88 6.07
N PRO A 231 -8.17 4.91 5.26
CA PRO A 231 -7.28 5.99 5.69
C PRO A 231 -7.71 6.65 7.00
N GLN A 232 -9.01 6.77 7.24
CA GLN A 232 -9.61 7.38 8.42
C GLN A 232 -9.32 6.56 9.69
N VAL A 233 -9.56 5.25 9.65
CA VAL A 233 -9.32 4.35 10.78
C VAL A 233 -7.83 4.25 11.08
N LEU A 234 -7.00 4.08 10.04
CA LEU A 234 -5.55 4.00 10.22
C LEU A 234 -4.98 5.30 10.81
N MET A 235 -5.50 6.46 10.39
CA MET A 235 -5.12 7.75 10.97
C MET A 235 -5.57 7.85 12.43
N ALA A 236 -6.80 7.47 12.79
CA ALA A 236 -7.25 7.49 14.17
C ALA A 236 -6.38 6.61 15.09
N MET A 237 -6.07 5.39 14.65
CA MET A 237 -5.17 4.47 15.36
C MET A 237 -3.78 5.07 15.57
N GLU A 238 -3.24 5.73 14.55
CA GLU A 238 -1.92 6.33 14.65
C GLU A 238 -1.91 7.60 15.51
N THR A 239 -2.92 8.46 15.39
CA THR A 239 -3.09 9.64 16.24
C THR A 239 -3.10 9.21 17.71
N VAL A 240 -3.83 8.14 18.05
CA VAL A 240 -3.85 7.59 19.41
C VAL A 240 -2.48 7.06 19.84
N LYS A 241 -1.72 6.46 18.94
CA LYS A 241 -0.33 6.05 19.23
C LYS A 241 0.56 7.25 19.56
N LEU A 242 0.51 8.30 18.74
CA LEU A 242 1.27 9.54 18.99
C LEU A 242 0.85 10.22 20.31
N VAL A 243 -0.44 10.21 20.64
CA VAL A 243 -0.94 10.68 21.93
C VAL A 243 -0.29 9.88 23.06
N ASN A 244 -0.31 8.55 23.01
CA ASN A 244 0.31 7.72 24.05
C ASN A 244 1.83 7.98 24.18
N GLU A 245 2.54 8.13 23.07
CA GLU A 245 3.97 8.48 23.06
C GLU A 245 4.26 9.85 23.70
N ALA A 246 3.37 10.82 23.52
CA ALA A 246 3.50 12.15 24.11
C ALA A 246 3.10 12.17 25.58
N LEU A 247 2.04 11.45 25.96
CA LEU A 247 1.61 11.28 27.36
C LEU A 247 2.71 10.64 28.21
N ALA A 248 3.46 9.68 27.67
CA ALA A 248 4.59 9.06 28.36
C ALA A 248 5.73 10.05 28.71
N LYS A 249 5.74 11.26 28.12
CA LYS A 249 6.71 12.32 28.40
C LYS A 249 6.20 13.34 29.41
N VAL A 250 4.91 13.29 29.78
CA VAL A 250 4.35 14.15 30.82
C VAL A 250 4.76 13.58 32.17
N PRO A 251 5.45 14.36 33.04
CA PRO A 251 5.89 13.86 34.32
C PRO A 251 4.72 13.53 35.23
N GLU A 252 4.84 12.45 35.99
CA GLU A 252 3.92 12.10 37.07
C GLU A 252 3.95 13.17 38.18
N PRO A 253 2.87 13.31 38.97
CA PRO A 253 2.83 14.30 40.04
C PRO A 253 3.86 13.96 41.12
N VAL A 254 4.69 14.94 41.48
CA VAL A 254 5.71 14.77 42.53
C VAL A 254 5.14 15.23 43.88
N PHE A 255 4.84 14.25 44.74
CA PHE A 255 4.39 14.50 46.11
C PHE A 255 5.54 14.54 47.09
N THR A 256 5.44 15.42 48.08
CA THR A 256 6.20 15.32 49.32
C THR A 256 5.68 14.15 50.16
N GLU A 257 6.47 13.67 51.12
CA GLU A 257 6.01 12.61 52.02
C GLU A 257 4.76 12.98 52.82
N ALA A 258 4.54 14.27 53.10
CA ALA A 258 3.37 14.73 53.84
C ALA A 258 2.11 14.71 52.96
N GLU A 259 2.24 15.11 51.69
CA GLU A 259 1.16 15.04 50.69
C GLU A 259 0.76 13.60 50.37
N GLN A 260 1.73 12.69 50.20
CA GLN A 260 1.42 11.27 49.96
C GLN A 260 0.72 10.66 51.17
N ARG A 261 1.23 10.89 52.39
CA ARG A 261 0.65 10.37 53.63
C ARG A 261 -0.79 10.82 53.84
N ILE A 262 -1.13 12.07 53.52
CA ILE A 262 -2.51 12.55 53.70
C ILE A 262 -3.46 12.01 52.63
N LEU A 263 -3.01 11.82 51.38
CA LEU A 263 -3.82 11.14 50.35
C LEU A 263 -4.21 9.74 50.79
N ASP A 264 -3.23 8.94 51.25
CA ASP A 264 -3.45 7.57 51.70
C ASP A 264 -4.38 7.54 52.94
N LYS A 265 -4.14 8.42 53.91
CA LYS A 265 -4.96 8.54 55.13
C LYS A 265 -6.42 8.89 54.82
N VAL A 266 -6.67 9.84 53.92
CA VAL A 266 -8.04 10.21 53.53
C VAL A 266 -8.73 9.03 52.87
N GLN A 267 -8.07 8.35 51.93
CA GLN A 267 -8.64 7.19 51.25
C GLN A 267 -8.97 6.05 52.24
N GLU A 268 -8.04 5.70 53.13
CA GLU A 268 -8.26 4.67 54.16
C GLU A 268 -9.42 5.02 55.10
N GLU A 269 -9.58 6.29 55.46
CA GLU A 269 -10.70 6.73 56.31
C GLU A 269 -12.02 6.75 55.57
N GLN A 270 -12.03 7.07 54.27
CA GLN A 270 -13.22 7.04 53.43
C GLN A 270 -13.76 5.61 53.24
N ILE A 271 -12.88 4.61 53.08
CA ILE A 271 -13.26 3.20 52.93
C ILE A 271 -14.00 2.66 54.18
N LYS A 272 -13.78 3.25 55.36
CA LYS A 272 -14.39 2.83 56.63
C LYS A 272 -15.79 3.42 56.86
N LYS A 273 -16.36 4.15 55.89
CA LYS A 273 -17.63 4.87 56.07
C LYS A 273 -18.75 4.15 55.33
N ASP A 274 -19.94 4.13 55.94
CA ASP A 274 -21.10 3.37 55.45
C ASP A 274 -22.14 4.28 54.76
N SER A 275 -21.82 5.57 54.59
CA SER A 275 -22.68 6.54 53.92
C SER A 275 -21.89 7.59 53.14
N ASP A 276 -22.43 8.03 52.00
CA ASP A 276 -21.87 9.11 51.18
C ASP A 276 -21.63 10.39 51.97
N THR A 277 -22.50 10.67 52.94
CA THR A 277 -22.37 11.86 53.80
C THR A 277 -21.13 11.77 54.68
N GLU A 278 -20.85 10.60 55.25
CA GLU A 278 -19.67 10.37 56.09
C GLU A 278 -18.38 10.28 55.26
N ILE A 279 -18.42 9.67 54.07
CA ILE A 279 -17.31 9.65 53.13
C ILE A 279 -16.87 11.07 52.77
N LYS A 280 -17.83 11.95 52.45
CA LYS A 280 -17.56 13.36 52.13
C LYS A 280 -17.03 14.12 53.35
N LYS A 281 -17.51 13.80 54.56
CA LYS A 281 -17.05 14.43 55.81
C LYS A 281 -15.57 14.21 56.08
N VAL A 282 -14.99 13.08 55.69
CA VAL A 282 -13.55 12.80 55.85
C VAL A 282 -12.70 13.92 55.25
N VAL A 283 -13.10 14.47 54.10
CA VAL A 283 -12.40 15.57 53.43
C VAL A 283 -12.76 16.92 54.06
N THR A 284 -14.04 17.17 54.36
CA THR A 284 -14.47 18.48 54.88
C THR A 284 -13.98 18.75 56.31
N ASP A 285 -13.74 17.70 57.09
CA ASP A 285 -13.29 17.78 58.48
C ASP A 285 -11.75 17.90 58.58
N LEU A 286 -11.02 17.84 57.47
CA LEU A 286 -9.58 18.12 57.45
C LEU A 286 -9.32 19.56 57.91
N THR A 287 -8.35 19.72 58.80
CA THR A 287 -7.94 21.03 59.33
C THR A 287 -6.42 21.16 59.39
N GLY A 288 -5.93 22.39 59.53
CA GLY A 288 -4.50 22.66 59.71
C GLY A 288 -3.63 22.13 58.56
N ALA A 289 -2.50 21.51 58.90
CA ALA A 289 -1.53 21.00 57.94
C ALA A 289 -2.08 19.88 57.05
N ASP A 290 -2.98 19.04 57.57
CA ASP A 290 -3.59 17.94 56.80
C ASP A 290 -4.41 18.50 55.63
N LYS A 291 -5.24 19.53 55.89
CA LYS A 291 -6.01 20.19 54.81
C LYS A 291 -5.10 20.82 53.76
N VAL A 292 -4.07 21.56 54.19
CA VAL A 292 -3.13 22.24 53.28
C VAL A 292 -2.39 21.23 52.39
N ASN A 293 -1.90 20.14 52.98
CA ASN A 293 -1.19 19.10 52.22
C ASN A 293 -2.13 18.34 51.27
N TYR A 294 -3.38 18.07 51.68
CA TYR A 294 -4.36 17.40 50.83
C TYR A 294 -4.75 18.27 49.62
N GLU A 295 -5.07 19.55 49.85
CA GLU A 295 -5.36 20.50 48.77
C GLU A 295 -4.16 20.70 47.82
N SER A 296 -2.95 20.77 48.36
CA SER A 296 -1.71 20.82 47.55
C SER A 296 -1.55 19.57 46.67
N ALA A 297 -1.78 18.38 47.23
CA ALA A 297 -1.71 17.12 46.48
C ALA A 297 -2.78 17.06 45.37
N LEU A 298 -4.02 17.47 45.65
CA LEU A 298 -5.09 17.55 44.64
C LEU A 298 -4.75 18.53 43.52
N ASN A 299 -4.17 19.69 43.83
CA ASN A 299 -3.74 20.66 42.82
C ASN A 299 -2.66 20.08 41.89
N LYS A 300 -1.70 19.31 42.44
CA LYS A 300 -0.68 18.62 41.62
C LYS A 300 -1.28 17.55 40.71
N LEU A 301 -2.25 16.80 41.19
CA LEU A 301 -3.00 15.82 40.38
C LEU A 301 -3.76 16.51 39.24
N ALA A 302 -4.48 17.59 39.55
CA ALA A 302 -5.25 18.36 38.58
C ALA A 302 -4.35 18.99 37.50
N GLU A 303 -3.16 19.49 37.89
CA GLU A 303 -2.19 20.07 36.98
C GLU A 303 -1.63 19.04 35.99
N VAL A 304 -1.26 17.84 36.45
CA VAL A 304 -0.83 16.76 35.55
C VAL A 304 -1.96 16.34 34.61
N ALA A 305 -3.19 16.20 35.12
CA ALA A 305 -4.35 15.88 34.30
C ALA A 305 -4.64 16.97 33.24
N ARG A 306 -4.41 18.24 33.56
CA ARG A 306 -4.50 19.37 32.61
C ARG A 306 -3.44 19.26 31.52
N GLN A 307 -2.18 19.03 31.88
CA GLN A 307 -1.08 18.89 30.92
C GLN A 307 -1.28 17.70 29.97
N GLN A 308 -1.72 16.56 30.50
CA GLN A 308 -2.03 15.37 29.69
C GLN A 308 -3.14 15.66 28.67
N ARG A 309 -4.20 16.35 29.09
CA ARG A 309 -5.30 16.82 28.21
C ARG A 309 -4.80 17.76 27.11
N GLU A 310 -3.98 18.76 27.47
CA GLU A 310 -3.43 19.73 26.53
C GLU A 310 -2.56 19.05 25.46
N VAL A 311 -1.66 18.16 25.88
CA VAL A 311 -0.80 17.40 24.98
C VAL A 311 -1.61 16.49 24.06
N ALA A 312 -2.58 15.74 24.60
CA ALA A 312 -3.41 14.84 23.82
C ALA A 312 -4.27 15.61 22.79
N THR A 313 -4.92 16.70 23.22
CA THR A 313 -5.79 17.51 22.36
C THR A 313 -5.01 18.22 21.26
N ALA A 314 -3.79 18.68 21.55
CA ALA A 314 -2.91 19.29 20.55
C ALA A 314 -2.54 18.33 19.41
N ILE A 315 -2.41 17.03 19.70
CA ILE A 315 -2.11 16.00 18.72
C ILE A 315 -3.35 15.60 17.93
N VAL A 316 -4.49 15.41 18.61
CA VAL A 316 -5.76 15.02 17.95
C VAL A 316 -6.27 16.14 17.04
N GLY A 317 -6.10 17.40 17.45
CA GLY A 317 -6.61 18.57 16.76
C GLY A 317 -8.14 18.71 16.87
N THR A 318 -8.69 19.65 16.12
CA THR A 318 -10.13 19.96 16.12
C THR A 318 -10.89 19.37 14.92
N THR A 319 -10.18 18.91 13.88
CA THR A 319 -10.76 18.38 12.64
C THR A 319 -9.95 17.20 12.10
N PHE A 320 -10.57 16.40 11.22
CA PHE A 320 -9.91 15.27 10.58
C PHE A 320 -8.83 15.72 9.60
N ASN A 321 -7.60 15.21 9.76
CA ASN A 321 -6.50 15.49 8.85
C ASN A 321 -5.66 14.23 8.52
N PRO A 322 -5.75 13.67 7.29
CA PRO A 322 -5.05 12.43 6.93
C PRO A 322 -3.52 12.58 6.81
N ILE A 323 -2.96 13.79 7.01
CA ILE A 323 -1.53 14.06 6.90
C ILE A 323 -0.66 13.14 7.78
N VAL A 324 -1.14 12.75 8.97
CA VAL A 324 -0.37 11.92 9.92
C VAL A 324 -0.08 10.56 9.29
N LYS A 325 -1.12 9.87 8.82
CA LYS A 325 -0.99 8.55 8.19
C LYS A 325 -0.20 8.63 6.88
N LEU A 326 -0.52 9.61 6.03
CA LEU A 326 0.18 9.79 4.76
C LEU A 326 1.68 10.10 4.97
N SER A 327 2.03 10.88 5.99
CA SER A 327 3.42 11.15 6.36
C SER A 327 4.16 9.89 6.80
N GLN A 328 3.48 8.93 7.42
CA GLN A 328 4.09 7.69 7.88
C GLN A 328 4.24 6.66 6.80
N ASP A 329 3.21 6.49 5.96
CA ASP A 329 3.31 5.63 4.78
C ASP A 329 4.47 6.10 3.91
N LEU A 330 4.66 7.42 3.80
CA LEU A 330 5.80 8.02 3.12
C LEU A 330 7.14 7.75 3.85
N SER A 331 7.15 7.83 5.18
CA SER A 331 8.36 7.55 5.99
C SER A 331 8.74 6.07 6.00
N ALA A 332 7.79 5.17 5.73
CA ALA A 332 8.03 3.74 5.61
C ALA A 332 8.72 3.35 4.29
N ILE A 333 8.65 4.22 3.27
CA ILE A 333 9.38 4.04 2.00
C ILE A 333 10.86 4.33 2.26
N LYS A 334 11.65 3.27 2.43
CA LYS A 334 13.09 3.36 2.70
C LYS A 334 13.91 3.06 1.44
N PRO A 335 15.02 3.80 1.19
CA PRO A 335 15.91 3.55 0.06
C PRO A 335 16.86 2.36 0.27
N ASP A 336 16.91 1.78 1.47
CA ASP A 336 17.82 0.67 1.83
C ASP A 336 17.82 -0.51 0.83
N PRO A 337 16.66 -0.94 0.27
CA PRO A 337 16.65 -2.00 -0.74
C PRO A 337 17.46 -1.66 -2.01
N ILE A 338 17.50 -0.38 -2.41
CA ILE A 338 18.27 0.07 -3.58
C ILE A 338 19.77 -0.07 -3.30
N THR A 339 20.21 0.38 -2.12
CA THR A 339 21.64 0.40 -1.74
C THR A 339 22.18 -0.98 -1.39
N ASN A 340 21.30 -1.90 -0.97
CA ASN A 340 21.60 -3.28 -0.61
C ASN A 340 21.43 -4.27 -1.76
N SER A 341 20.91 -3.84 -2.92
CA SER A 341 20.70 -4.72 -4.07
C SER A 341 22.01 -5.28 -4.64
N ASP A 342 22.01 -6.57 -4.94
CA ASP A 342 23.14 -7.26 -5.56
C ASP A 342 23.21 -7.02 -7.08
N SER A 343 22.09 -6.67 -7.73
CA SER A 343 22.04 -6.35 -9.16
C SER A 343 21.71 -4.88 -9.42
N LEU A 344 22.34 -4.30 -10.45
CA LEU A 344 22.00 -2.95 -10.94
C LEU A 344 20.60 -2.93 -11.55
N ASP A 345 20.25 -3.94 -12.35
CA ASP A 345 18.93 -4.02 -12.99
C ASP A 345 17.83 -4.14 -11.92
N GLU A 346 18.13 -4.85 -10.82
CA GLU A 346 17.26 -4.89 -9.64
C GLU A 346 17.22 -3.56 -8.88
N ALA A 347 18.35 -2.89 -8.68
CA ALA A 347 18.42 -1.58 -8.02
C ALA A 347 17.63 -0.51 -8.80
N VAL A 348 17.71 -0.52 -10.13
CA VAL A 348 16.91 0.36 -11.01
C VAL A 348 15.44 0.03 -10.89
N ARG A 349 15.06 -1.26 -10.94
CA ARG A 349 13.66 -1.69 -10.77
C ARG A 349 13.10 -1.27 -9.41
N LEU A 350 13.88 -1.44 -8.34
CA LEU A 350 13.51 -1.04 -6.98
C LEU A 350 13.35 0.47 -6.86
N LYS A 351 14.28 1.26 -7.42
CA LYS A 351 14.16 2.73 -7.48
C LYS A 351 12.87 3.16 -8.19
N THR A 352 12.58 2.58 -9.35
CA THR A 352 11.33 2.88 -10.08
C THR A 352 10.10 2.51 -9.27
N GLY A 353 10.09 1.35 -8.62
CA GLY A 353 8.98 0.90 -7.76
C GLY A 353 8.72 1.84 -6.59
N LEU A 354 9.77 2.23 -5.86
CA LEU A 354 9.66 3.13 -4.70
C LEU A 354 9.24 4.54 -5.11
N LEU A 355 9.73 5.07 -6.25
CA LEU A 355 9.27 6.36 -6.78
C LEU A 355 7.78 6.32 -7.18
N GLU A 356 7.30 5.20 -7.71
CA GLU A 356 5.89 5.02 -8.04
C GLU A 356 5.02 4.93 -6.76
N GLU A 357 5.51 4.32 -5.68
CA GLU A 357 4.84 4.36 -4.38
C GLU A 357 4.74 5.79 -3.83
N VAL A 358 5.82 6.57 -3.89
CA VAL A 358 5.80 8.00 -3.53
C VAL A 358 4.79 8.77 -4.38
N ARG A 359 4.73 8.52 -5.69
CA ARG A 359 3.77 9.15 -6.60
C ARG A 359 2.32 8.80 -6.24
N LYS A 360 2.04 7.55 -5.85
CA LYS A 360 0.71 7.14 -5.38
C LYS A 360 0.31 7.87 -4.10
N LEU A 361 1.26 8.13 -3.19
CA LEU A 361 1.01 8.93 -1.99
C LEU A 361 0.81 10.42 -2.33
N GLU A 362 1.55 10.97 -3.29
CA GLU A 362 1.36 12.34 -3.79
C GLU A 362 -0.03 12.55 -4.38
N ALA A 363 -0.56 11.57 -5.12
CA ALA A 363 -1.92 11.63 -5.65
C ALA A 363 -2.99 11.74 -4.54
N LYS A 364 -2.70 11.28 -3.32
CA LYS A 364 -3.59 11.41 -2.15
C LYS A 364 -3.51 12.78 -1.48
N LYS A 365 -2.63 13.70 -1.92
CA LYS A 365 -2.53 15.06 -1.37
C LYS A 365 -3.85 15.82 -1.40
N GLY A 366 -4.68 15.60 -2.43
CA GLY A 366 -6.01 16.22 -2.53
C GLY A 366 -6.99 15.81 -1.44
N THR A 367 -6.67 14.79 -0.64
CA THR A 367 -7.46 14.37 0.53
C THR A 367 -7.09 15.11 1.81
N ILE A 368 -6.04 15.94 1.78
CA ILE A 368 -5.54 16.74 2.92
C ILE A 368 -6.06 18.18 2.78
N SER A 369 -6.38 18.82 3.92
CA SER A 369 -6.72 20.25 3.96
C SER A 369 -5.58 21.14 3.43
N VAL A 370 -5.95 22.25 2.80
CA VAL A 370 -5.03 23.15 2.07
C VAL A 370 -3.83 23.58 2.93
N ASP A 371 -4.06 23.92 4.20
CA ASP A 371 -3.04 24.39 5.16
C ASP A 371 -1.92 23.37 5.43
N TYR A 372 -2.13 22.12 5.07
CA TYR A 372 -1.20 21.01 5.32
C TYR A 372 -0.65 20.38 4.04
N GLN A 373 -1.18 20.74 2.87
CA GLN A 373 -0.72 20.22 1.59
C GLN A 373 0.74 20.60 1.31
N GLU A 374 1.15 21.82 1.66
CA GLU A 374 2.54 22.28 1.48
C GLU A 374 3.51 21.51 2.38
N LYS A 375 3.16 21.32 3.66
CA LYS A 375 3.97 20.53 4.61
C LYS A 375 4.09 19.07 4.16
N PHE A 376 3.02 18.49 3.61
CA PHE A 376 3.08 17.13 3.07
C PHE A 376 3.92 17.06 1.80
N GLN A 377 3.83 18.06 0.91
CA GLN A 377 4.65 18.14 -0.30
C GLN A 377 6.15 18.18 0.05
N GLN A 378 6.56 18.96 1.05
CA GLN A 378 7.96 19.00 1.50
C GLN A 378 8.47 17.60 1.89
N LYS A 379 7.66 16.81 2.60
CA LYS A 379 8.03 15.43 2.94
C LYS A 379 8.12 14.53 1.71
N ILE A 380 7.23 14.71 0.72
CA ILE A 380 7.28 13.97 -0.55
C ILE A 380 8.60 14.28 -1.26
N ASP A 381 8.96 15.55 -1.33
CA ASP A 381 10.17 15.99 -2.00
C ASP A 381 11.42 15.46 -1.28
N GLU A 382 11.44 15.45 0.05
CA GLU A 382 12.50 14.81 0.85
C GLU A 382 12.62 13.31 0.58
N ALA A 383 11.51 12.57 0.55
CA ALA A 383 11.51 11.13 0.29
C ALA A 383 11.95 10.82 -1.15
N ARG A 384 11.45 11.57 -2.12
CA ARG A 384 11.85 11.48 -3.53
C ARG A 384 13.35 11.73 -3.68
N ASN A 385 13.87 12.79 -3.09
CA ASN A 385 15.30 13.11 -3.11
C ASN A 385 16.15 11.98 -2.48
N LYS A 386 15.74 11.40 -1.35
CA LYS A 386 16.44 10.27 -0.73
C LYS A 386 16.50 9.04 -1.64
N ILE A 387 15.40 8.73 -2.34
CA ILE A 387 15.33 7.61 -3.28
C ILE A 387 16.17 7.89 -4.53
N GLU A 388 16.13 9.12 -5.06
CA GLU A 388 16.94 9.51 -6.22
C GLU A 388 18.44 9.45 -5.93
N LEU A 389 18.86 9.90 -4.74
CA LEU A 389 20.25 9.84 -4.29
C LEU A 389 20.75 8.42 -3.97
N ALA A 390 19.85 7.46 -3.74
CA ALA A 390 20.20 6.08 -3.41
C ALA A 390 20.88 5.34 -4.57
N LEU A 391 20.62 5.75 -5.82
CA LEU A 391 21.29 5.25 -7.01
C LEU A 391 21.77 6.44 -7.88
N PRO A 392 23.07 6.76 -7.84
CA PRO A 392 23.67 7.80 -8.67
C PRO A 392 23.31 7.70 -10.16
N GLU A 393 22.92 8.81 -10.76
CA GLU A 393 22.43 8.89 -12.15
C GLU A 393 23.49 8.44 -13.19
N ASN A 394 24.76 8.69 -12.89
CA ASN A 394 25.90 8.23 -13.69
C ASN A 394 25.99 6.69 -13.75
N LEU A 395 25.64 5.98 -12.67
CA LEU A 395 25.57 4.51 -12.64
C LEU A 395 24.42 4.03 -13.51
N GLU A 396 23.24 4.63 -13.36
CA GLU A 396 22.06 4.25 -14.14
C GLU A 396 22.29 4.42 -15.65
N LYS A 397 22.91 5.55 -16.04
CA LYS A 397 23.30 5.82 -17.44
C LYS A 397 24.29 4.78 -17.97
N LEU A 398 25.31 4.43 -17.20
CA LEU A 398 26.31 3.42 -17.60
C LEU A 398 25.66 2.05 -17.82
N GLY A 399 24.74 1.65 -16.94
CA GLY A 399 23.95 0.42 -17.10
C GLY A 399 23.15 0.38 -18.39
N ARG A 400 22.46 1.48 -18.74
CA ARG A 400 21.71 1.60 -20.01
C ARG A 400 22.63 1.57 -21.23
N GLU A 401 23.78 2.25 -21.16
CA GLU A 401 24.75 2.27 -22.25
C GLU A 401 25.33 0.86 -22.51
N LEU A 402 25.61 0.09 -21.46
CA LEU A 402 26.03 -1.33 -21.58
C LEU A 402 24.92 -2.21 -22.18
N ASN A 403 23.67 -2.07 -21.71
CA ASN A 403 22.52 -2.81 -22.25
C ASN A 403 22.21 -2.44 -23.72
N SER A 404 22.69 -1.30 -24.21
CA SER A 404 22.51 -0.88 -25.60
C SER A 404 23.44 -1.58 -26.59
N ILE A 405 24.49 -2.26 -26.11
CA ILE A 405 25.44 -3.00 -26.95
C ILE A 405 24.80 -4.29 -27.42
N LYS A 406 24.68 -4.45 -28.74
CA LYS A 406 24.01 -5.58 -29.38
C LYS A 406 25.00 -6.36 -30.25
N PRO A 407 25.64 -7.42 -29.73
CA PRO A 407 26.56 -8.27 -30.50
C PRO A 407 25.94 -8.83 -31.79
N GLU A 408 24.62 -9.00 -31.82
CA GLU A 408 23.83 -9.46 -32.96
C GLU A 408 24.03 -8.59 -34.20
N GLN A 409 24.37 -7.31 -34.03
CA GLN A 409 24.67 -6.40 -35.13
C GLN A 409 25.83 -6.89 -36.00
N ILE A 410 26.78 -7.64 -35.45
CA ILE A 410 27.89 -8.26 -36.20
C ILE A 410 27.37 -9.42 -37.05
N LYS A 411 26.44 -10.23 -36.51
CA LYS A 411 25.84 -11.36 -37.23
C LYS A 411 24.99 -10.89 -38.42
N GLN A 412 24.38 -9.72 -38.29
CA GLN A 412 23.55 -9.08 -39.32
C GLN A 412 24.34 -8.45 -40.48
N SER A 413 25.67 -8.32 -40.37
CA SER A 413 26.50 -7.77 -41.44
C SER A 413 26.48 -8.66 -42.68
N LYS A 414 26.38 -8.04 -43.87
CA LYS A 414 26.28 -8.74 -45.16
C LYS A 414 27.63 -9.21 -45.67
N THR A 415 28.70 -8.53 -45.27
CA THR A 415 30.09 -8.80 -45.66
C THR A 415 30.98 -8.95 -44.43
N LEU A 416 32.12 -9.63 -44.56
CA LEU A 416 33.10 -9.70 -43.48
C LEU A 416 33.70 -8.32 -43.16
N LYS A 417 33.84 -7.45 -44.17
CA LYS A 417 34.28 -6.06 -44.00
C LYS A 417 33.34 -5.27 -43.08
N GLU A 418 32.03 -5.37 -43.31
CA GLU A 418 31.01 -4.77 -42.43
C GLU A 418 31.03 -5.39 -41.02
N ALA A 419 31.22 -6.71 -40.91
CA ALA A 419 31.32 -7.40 -39.62
C ALA A 419 32.51 -6.92 -38.79
N ASN A 420 33.69 -6.78 -39.41
CA ASN A 420 34.89 -6.25 -38.77
C ASN A 420 34.70 -4.79 -38.32
N SER A 421 34.14 -3.94 -39.18
CA SER A 421 33.87 -2.53 -38.83
C SER A 421 32.89 -2.41 -37.64
N ARG A 422 31.85 -3.26 -37.59
CA ARG A 422 30.93 -3.31 -36.44
C ARG A 422 31.60 -3.87 -35.19
N PHE A 423 32.45 -4.89 -35.32
CA PHE A 423 33.25 -5.41 -34.21
C PHE A 423 34.16 -4.34 -33.60
N GLU A 424 34.88 -3.58 -34.42
CA GLU A 424 35.71 -2.46 -33.95
C GLU A 424 34.86 -1.40 -33.24
N THR A 425 33.72 -1.01 -33.84
CA THR A 425 32.80 -0.03 -33.25
C THR A 425 32.29 -0.48 -31.87
N LEU A 426 31.85 -1.74 -31.75
CA LEU A 426 31.34 -2.28 -30.49
C LEU A 426 32.47 -2.44 -29.46
N THR A 427 33.66 -2.88 -29.88
CA THR A 427 34.83 -3.04 -28.99
C THR A 427 35.29 -1.69 -28.43
N ASN A 428 35.39 -0.66 -29.28
CA ASN A 428 35.72 0.69 -28.84
C ASN A 428 34.69 1.22 -27.84
N LYS A 429 33.40 1.00 -28.12
CA LYS A 429 32.33 1.40 -27.19
C LYS A 429 32.40 0.64 -25.86
N ILE A 430 32.73 -0.66 -25.86
CA ILE A 430 32.96 -1.42 -24.63
C ILE A 430 34.14 -0.84 -23.85
N GLN A 431 35.23 -0.47 -24.53
CA GLN A 431 36.41 0.10 -23.90
C GLN A 431 36.14 1.48 -23.29
N GLU A 432 35.40 2.35 -23.99
CA GLU A 432 34.93 3.63 -23.43
C GLU A 432 34.09 3.41 -22.16
N LEU A 433 33.24 2.39 -22.13
CA LEU A 433 32.42 2.06 -20.96
C LEU A 433 33.25 1.49 -19.80
N GLU A 434 34.31 0.74 -20.11
CA GLU A 434 35.27 0.24 -19.13
C GLU A 434 36.09 1.37 -18.50
N GLU A 435 36.49 2.36 -19.28
CA GLU A 435 37.14 3.58 -18.77
C GLU A 435 36.19 4.39 -17.88
N LYS A 436 34.94 4.60 -18.30
CA LYS A 436 33.92 5.25 -17.47
C LYS A 436 33.68 4.47 -16.18
N LYS A 437 33.66 3.14 -16.22
CA LYS A 437 33.54 2.30 -15.02
C LYS A 437 34.66 2.58 -14.02
N ASN A 438 35.90 2.77 -14.46
CA ASN A 438 37.03 3.04 -13.56
C ASN A 438 36.90 4.37 -12.80
N THR A 439 36.01 5.26 -13.22
CA THR A 439 35.68 6.50 -12.49
C THR A 439 34.63 6.31 -11.38
N LEU A 440 34.05 5.11 -11.27
CA LEU A 440 33.03 4.78 -10.27
C LEU A 440 33.65 4.35 -8.92
N PRO A 441 32.89 4.42 -7.80
CA PRO A 441 33.31 3.84 -6.53
C PRO A 441 33.56 2.32 -6.61
N GLU A 442 34.56 1.81 -5.88
CA GLU A 442 35.02 0.41 -5.92
C GLU A 442 33.88 -0.62 -5.78
N LYS A 443 32.91 -0.36 -4.89
CA LYS A 443 31.72 -1.22 -4.66
C LYS A 443 30.98 -1.59 -5.96
N TYR A 444 30.97 -0.70 -6.96
CA TYR A 444 30.26 -0.92 -8.22
C TYR A 444 31.16 -1.39 -9.36
N GLN A 445 32.49 -1.21 -9.25
CA GLN A 445 33.42 -1.57 -10.31
C GLN A 445 33.41 -3.09 -10.60
N ALA A 446 33.36 -3.92 -9.57
CA ALA A 446 33.36 -5.38 -9.74
C ALA A 446 32.14 -5.88 -10.56
N LYS A 447 30.95 -5.32 -10.29
CA LYS A 447 29.70 -5.70 -10.96
C LYS A 447 29.68 -5.32 -12.44
N TYR A 448 30.22 -4.16 -12.78
CA TYR A 448 30.34 -3.75 -14.18
C TYR A 448 31.43 -4.52 -14.93
N GLN A 449 32.48 -4.96 -14.25
CA GLN A 449 33.53 -5.74 -14.87
C GLN A 449 32.98 -7.06 -15.42
N GLU A 450 32.20 -7.80 -14.64
CA GLU A 450 31.58 -9.07 -15.07
C GLU A 450 30.72 -8.89 -16.33
N LYS A 451 29.90 -7.83 -16.38
CA LYS A 451 29.04 -7.51 -17.53
C LYS A 451 29.84 -7.09 -18.75
N ILE A 452 30.90 -6.29 -18.56
CA ILE A 452 31.84 -5.91 -19.62
C ILE A 452 32.54 -7.14 -20.20
N ASP A 453 33.04 -8.03 -19.35
CA ASP A 453 33.74 -9.24 -19.78
C ASP A 453 32.81 -10.18 -20.57
N THR A 454 31.57 -10.33 -20.11
CA THR A 454 30.51 -11.08 -20.82
C THR A 454 30.21 -10.48 -22.20
N LEU A 455 30.15 -9.15 -22.30
CA LEU A 455 29.94 -8.44 -23.58
C LEU A 455 31.15 -8.60 -24.51
N LYS A 456 32.39 -8.45 -24.01
CA LYS A 456 33.61 -8.68 -24.78
C LYS A 456 33.62 -10.09 -25.38
N GLN A 457 33.31 -11.09 -24.57
CA GLN A 457 33.22 -12.47 -25.03
C GLN A 457 32.13 -12.67 -26.08
N SER A 458 30.94 -12.10 -25.87
CA SER A 458 29.81 -12.21 -26.81
C SER A 458 30.10 -11.54 -28.16
N VAL A 459 30.72 -10.35 -28.15
CA VAL A 459 31.16 -9.63 -29.35
C VAL A 459 32.25 -10.41 -30.09
N GLY A 460 33.22 -10.98 -29.38
CA GLY A 460 34.26 -11.85 -29.95
C GLY A 460 33.69 -13.09 -30.62
N ASN A 461 32.79 -13.81 -29.93
CA ASN A 461 32.11 -14.99 -30.47
C ASN A 461 31.31 -14.68 -31.74
N ALA A 462 30.60 -13.54 -31.76
CA ALA A 462 29.81 -13.12 -32.92
C ALA A 462 30.68 -12.86 -34.16
N LEU A 463 31.87 -12.27 -33.99
CA LEU A 463 32.82 -12.11 -35.10
C LEU A 463 33.40 -13.46 -35.54
N GLN A 464 33.79 -14.31 -34.60
CA GLN A 464 34.36 -15.62 -34.91
C GLN A 464 33.41 -16.48 -35.74
N GLU A 465 32.11 -16.47 -35.44
CA GLU A 465 31.09 -17.12 -36.26
C GLU A 465 31.10 -16.62 -37.71
N LYS A 466 31.25 -15.30 -37.94
CA LYS A 466 31.34 -14.75 -39.30
C LYS A 466 32.63 -15.13 -40.01
N VAL A 467 33.76 -15.14 -39.31
CA VAL A 467 35.04 -15.58 -39.86
C VAL A 467 34.97 -17.04 -40.32
N GLN A 468 34.29 -17.90 -39.57
CA GLN A 468 34.08 -19.30 -39.99
C GLN A 468 33.27 -19.43 -41.28
N VAL A 469 32.25 -18.58 -41.48
CA VAL A 469 31.50 -18.57 -42.75
C VAL A 469 32.37 -18.06 -43.89
N GLN A 470 33.20 -17.05 -43.66
CA GLN A 470 34.16 -16.57 -44.67
C GLN A 470 35.18 -17.64 -45.05
N GLU A 471 35.69 -18.43 -44.10
CA GLU A 471 36.62 -19.52 -44.44
C GLU A 471 35.98 -20.53 -45.41
N ARG A 472 34.68 -20.79 -45.26
CA ARG A 472 33.95 -21.64 -46.22
C ARG A 472 33.81 -20.99 -47.59
N VAL A 473 33.64 -19.67 -47.64
CA VAL A 473 33.72 -18.90 -48.89
C VAL A 473 35.11 -19.04 -49.53
N GLU A 474 36.18 -18.99 -48.75
CA GLU A 474 37.54 -19.21 -49.27
C GLU A 474 37.76 -20.65 -49.77
N GLN A 475 37.17 -21.65 -49.12
CA GLN A 475 37.15 -23.04 -49.62
C GLN A 475 36.42 -23.15 -50.97
N ILE A 476 35.33 -22.40 -51.16
CA ILE A 476 34.63 -22.32 -52.46
C ILE A 476 35.54 -21.69 -53.53
N ARG A 477 36.29 -20.63 -53.19
CA ARG A 477 37.26 -20.01 -54.11
C ARG A 477 38.33 -21.02 -54.54
N ARG A 478 38.97 -21.71 -53.58
CA ARG A 478 39.97 -22.75 -53.87
C ARG A 478 39.41 -23.86 -54.74
N ALA A 479 38.18 -24.30 -54.48
CA ALA A 479 37.51 -25.29 -55.32
C ALA A 479 37.28 -24.80 -56.75
N ALA A 480 36.92 -23.53 -56.93
CA ALA A 480 36.73 -22.91 -58.24
C ALA A 480 38.06 -22.77 -59.00
N GLU A 481 39.13 -22.38 -58.31
CA GLU A 481 40.49 -22.30 -58.88
C GLU A 481 40.98 -23.68 -59.35
N ASN A 482 40.91 -24.68 -58.48
CA ASN A 482 41.32 -26.05 -58.81
C ASN A 482 40.52 -26.61 -60.01
N TYR A 483 39.21 -26.33 -60.06
CA TYR A 483 38.36 -26.73 -61.18
C TYR A 483 38.71 -25.99 -62.48
N LEU A 484 38.99 -24.69 -62.43
CA LEU A 484 39.42 -23.90 -63.59
C LEU A 484 40.77 -24.36 -64.13
N GLU A 485 41.74 -24.58 -63.24
CA GLU A 485 43.06 -25.08 -63.60
C GLU A 485 42.96 -26.44 -64.29
N TRP A 486 42.23 -27.39 -63.69
CA TRP A 486 42.02 -28.71 -64.27
C TRP A 486 41.33 -28.62 -65.63
N SER A 487 40.22 -27.88 -65.72
CA SER A 487 39.41 -27.80 -66.95
C SER A 487 40.15 -27.09 -68.10
N THR A 488 41.03 -26.13 -67.80
CA THR A 488 41.84 -25.42 -68.81
C THR A 488 42.88 -26.34 -69.46
N HIS A 489 43.45 -27.28 -68.70
CA HIS A 489 44.45 -28.22 -69.18
C HIS A 489 43.85 -29.46 -69.85
N ASN A 490 42.70 -29.95 -69.37
CA ASN A 490 42.17 -31.27 -69.72
C ASN A 490 40.93 -31.24 -70.62
N ALA A 491 40.20 -30.13 -70.69
CA ALA A 491 39.00 -30.02 -71.54
C ALA A 491 39.31 -29.48 -72.95
N LYS A 492 40.40 -29.95 -73.58
CA LYS A 492 40.77 -29.62 -74.97
C LYS A 492 40.54 -30.84 -75.88
N GLY A 493 39.38 -30.93 -76.55
CA GLY A 493 39.10 -32.04 -77.48
C GLY A 493 37.87 -31.90 -78.40
N PHE A 494 38.16 -31.89 -79.72
CA PHE A 494 37.36 -32.12 -80.95
C PHE A 494 36.21 -31.16 -81.36
N ARG A 495 36.27 -30.71 -82.64
CA ARG A 495 35.56 -29.58 -83.29
C ARG A 495 34.02 -29.57 -83.32
N PHE A 496 33.32 -30.45 -82.61
CA PHE A 496 31.84 -30.41 -82.48
C PHE A 496 31.31 -30.53 -81.04
N SER A 497 32.19 -30.52 -80.01
CA SER A 497 31.81 -30.57 -78.58
C SER A 497 31.73 -29.18 -77.91
N PHE A 498 31.97 -28.10 -78.65
CA PHE A 498 32.04 -26.72 -78.12
C PHE A 498 30.73 -26.21 -77.51
N LEU A 499 29.62 -26.93 -77.72
CA LEU A 499 28.29 -26.55 -77.25
C LEU A 499 27.77 -27.33 -76.04
N SER A 500 28.43 -28.40 -75.56
CA SER A 500 27.74 -29.27 -74.58
C SER A 500 28.37 -29.44 -73.20
N HIS A 501 29.69 -29.54 -72.97
CA HIS A 501 30.17 -29.77 -71.58
C HIS A 501 31.55 -29.16 -71.29
N GLY A 502 31.57 -27.93 -70.73
CA GLY A 502 32.77 -27.38 -70.07
C GLY A 502 32.93 -25.85 -70.10
N SER A 503 32.27 -25.11 -70.99
CA SER A 503 32.33 -23.64 -71.05
C SER A 503 31.55 -22.98 -69.91
N TYR A 504 30.29 -23.40 -69.71
CA TYR A 504 29.41 -22.88 -68.67
C TYR A 504 29.98 -23.06 -67.25
N GLY A 505 30.53 -24.24 -66.94
CA GLY A 505 31.14 -24.48 -65.62
C GLY A 505 32.38 -23.63 -65.35
N ARG A 506 33.18 -23.34 -66.38
CA ARG A 506 34.34 -22.43 -66.27
C ARG A 506 33.89 -21.00 -66.04
N GLU A 507 32.86 -20.56 -66.76
CA GLU A 507 32.27 -19.24 -66.57
C GLU A 507 31.72 -19.05 -65.14
N GLN A 508 31.00 -20.05 -64.60
CA GLN A 508 30.49 -19.99 -63.23
C GLN A 508 31.61 -20.03 -62.17
N ALA A 509 32.65 -20.84 -62.38
CA ALA A 509 33.80 -20.87 -61.46
C ALA A 509 34.57 -19.55 -61.47
N GLN A 510 34.79 -18.94 -62.65
CA GLN A 510 35.43 -17.62 -62.76
C GLN A 510 34.57 -16.53 -62.10
N LYS A 511 33.24 -16.58 -62.31
CA LYS A 511 32.29 -15.69 -61.65
C LYS A 511 32.36 -15.79 -60.13
N LEU A 512 32.46 -17.01 -59.57
CA LEU A 512 32.63 -17.22 -58.14
C LEU A 512 33.91 -16.58 -57.61
N ILE A 513 35.05 -16.78 -58.28
CA ILE A 513 36.32 -16.17 -57.90
C ILE A 513 36.21 -14.64 -57.87
N THR A 514 35.70 -14.04 -58.96
CA THR A 514 35.53 -12.59 -59.05
C THR A 514 34.58 -12.04 -57.98
N MET A 515 33.50 -12.76 -57.66
CA MET A 515 32.58 -12.38 -56.58
C MET A 515 33.25 -12.43 -55.20
N ILE A 516 34.11 -13.43 -54.95
CA ILE A 516 34.78 -13.63 -53.67
C ILE A 516 35.92 -12.61 -53.46
N GLU A 517 36.68 -12.31 -54.52
CA GLU A 517 37.75 -11.30 -54.47
C GLU A 517 37.19 -9.89 -54.23
N ASN A 518 35.97 -9.63 -54.67
CA ASN A 518 35.26 -8.40 -54.34
C ASN A 518 34.73 -8.45 -52.90
N LYS A 519 35.46 -7.78 -51.99
CA LYS A 519 35.16 -7.69 -50.55
C LYS A 519 33.81 -7.05 -50.20
N ASP A 520 33.16 -6.37 -51.14
CA ASP A 520 31.84 -5.76 -50.95
C ASP A 520 30.69 -6.68 -51.40
N THR A 521 30.99 -7.88 -51.93
CA THR A 521 29.96 -8.86 -52.28
C THR A 521 29.37 -9.51 -51.02
N PRO A 522 28.02 -9.51 -50.84
CA PRO A 522 27.39 -10.20 -49.73
C PRO A 522 27.69 -11.70 -49.70
N ILE A 523 28.03 -12.23 -48.51
CA ILE A 523 28.36 -13.64 -48.30
C ILE A 523 27.19 -14.55 -48.76
N ALA A 524 25.95 -14.18 -48.44
CA ALA A 524 24.76 -14.91 -48.90
C ALA A 524 24.67 -15.01 -50.43
N ASN A 525 25.05 -13.97 -51.17
CA ASN A 525 25.05 -13.99 -52.64
C ASN A 525 26.12 -14.93 -53.18
N ILE A 526 27.30 -14.97 -52.55
CA ILE A 526 28.37 -15.91 -52.90
C ILE A 526 27.89 -17.36 -52.67
N LEU A 527 27.33 -17.65 -51.50
CA LEU A 527 26.79 -18.97 -51.16
C LEU A 527 25.66 -19.38 -52.12
N LYS A 528 24.79 -18.46 -52.51
CA LYS A 528 23.71 -18.69 -53.48
C LYS A 528 24.27 -19.04 -54.86
N VAL A 529 25.24 -18.28 -55.37
CA VAL A 529 25.88 -18.56 -56.66
C VAL A 529 26.66 -19.87 -56.60
N ALA A 530 27.31 -20.19 -55.48
CA ALA A 530 27.99 -21.47 -55.28
C ALA A 530 27.00 -22.63 -55.32
N ASN A 531 25.85 -22.51 -54.66
CA ASN A 531 24.80 -23.51 -54.65
C ASN A 531 24.17 -23.71 -56.04
N GLN A 532 23.98 -22.63 -56.81
CA GLN A 532 23.55 -22.68 -58.21
C GLN A 532 24.59 -23.35 -59.11
N THR A 533 25.88 -23.08 -58.88
CA THR A 533 26.99 -23.69 -59.60
C THR A 533 27.05 -25.20 -59.33
N VAL A 534 26.88 -25.63 -58.08
CA VAL A 534 26.75 -27.06 -57.73
C VAL A 534 25.52 -27.68 -58.39
N SER A 535 24.37 -27.00 -58.36
CA SER A 535 23.11 -27.48 -58.93
C SER A 535 23.15 -27.66 -60.45
N SER A 536 23.92 -26.82 -61.15
CA SER A 536 24.14 -26.91 -62.59
C SER A 536 25.36 -27.75 -62.98
N SER A 537 26.21 -28.13 -62.02
CA SER A 537 27.34 -29.02 -62.27
C SER A 537 26.90 -30.45 -62.61
N GLY A 538 27.71 -31.14 -63.41
CA GLY A 538 27.53 -32.57 -63.69
C GLY A 538 27.79 -33.43 -62.45
N THR A 539 27.49 -34.73 -62.54
CA THR A 539 27.74 -35.71 -61.45
C THR A 539 29.02 -36.52 -61.66
N ASN A 540 29.80 -36.19 -62.69
CA ASN A 540 31.03 -36.91 -63.01
C ASN A 540 32.16 -36.55 -62.03
N LYS A 541 33.22 -37.38 -62.04
CA LYS A 541 34.41 -37.24 -61.18
C LYS A 541 35.19 -35.93 -61.35
N PHE A 542 34.91 -35.18 -62.40
CA PHE A 542 35.56 -33.91 -62.71
C PHE A 542 34.59 -32.72 -62.63
N SER A 543 33.48 -32.87 -61.91
CA SER A 543 32.50 -31.82 -61.69
C SER A 543 32.92 -30.88 -60.56
N PHE A 544 32.52 -29.62 -60.63
CA PHE A 544 32.74 -28.63 -59.56
C PHE A 544 32.28 -29.12 -58.18
N SER A 545 31.16 -29.85 -58.10
CA SER A 545 30.67 -30.42 -56.84
C SER A 545 31.68 -31.36 -56.14
N ARG A 546 32.51 -32.07 -56.92
CA ARG A 546 33.57 -32.92 -56.37
C ARG A 546 34.74 -32.09 -55.84
N PHE A 547 35.20 -31.10 -56.60
CA PHE A 547 36.27 -30.18 -56.15
C PHE A 547 35.87 -29.44 -54.88
N LEU A 548 34.61 -29.00 -54.78
CA LEU A 548 34.08 -28.38 -53.57
C LEU A 548 34.02 -29.36 -52.39
N HIS A 549 33.54 -30.58 -52.60
CA HIS A 549 33.54 -31.61 -51.57
C HIS A 549 34.96 -31.86 -51.03
N ASP A 550 35.95 -31.91 -51.92
CA ASP A 550 37.34 -32.21 -51.57
C ASP A 550 37.98 -31.08 -50.74
N GLU A 551 37.74 -29.82 -51.10
CA GLU A 551 38.14 -28.66 -50.29
C GLU A 551 37.44 -28.63 -48.93
N LEU A 552 36.12 -28.83 -48.88
CA LEU A 552 35.35 -28.80 -47.63
C LEU A 552 35.69 -29.97 -46.68
N LYS A 553 36.12 -31.12 -47.21
CA LYS A 553 36.53 -32.29 -46.42
C LYS A 553 38.04 -32.38 -46.18
N GLY A 554 38.82 -31.44 -46.69
CA GLY A 554 40.28 -31.43 -46.58
C GLY A 554 40.97 -32.61 -47.29
N LYS A 555 40.34 -33.17 -48.33
CA LYS A 555 40.86 -34.33 -49.08
C LYS A 555 41.54 -33.86 -50.36
N LYS A 556 42.88 -33.90 -50.42
CA LYS A 556 43.67 -33.45 -51.59
C LYS A 556 43.93 -34.54 -52.65
N GLU A 557 43.11 -35.60 -52.70
CA GLU A 557 43.30 -36.65 -53.69
C GLU A 557 42.56 -36.31 -54.99
N LEU A 558 43.27 -35.66 -55.92
CA LEU A 558 42.89 -35.67 -57.32
C LEU A 558 43.88 -36.52 -58.11
N VAL A 559 43.30 -37.39 -58.96
CA VAL A 559 43.89 -38.21 -60.04
C VAL A 559 44.29 -39.65 -59.67
N GLY A 560 43.65 -40.64 -60.33
CA GLY A 560 44.45 -41.69 -60.97
C GLY A 560 44.02 -43.16 -60.97
N LYS A 561 43.03 -43.67 -60.19
CA LYS A 561 42.86 -45.15 -60.10
C LYS A 561 41.48 -45.78 -60.15
N ASP A 562 40.40 -45.01 -60.29
CA ASP A 562 39.06 -45.62 -60.30
C ASP A 562 38.43 -45.63 -61.69
N SER A 563 38.15 -46.85 -62.16
CA SER A 563 37.46 -47.13 -63.41
C SER A 563 36.06 -46.53 -63.43
N LEU A 564 35.50 -46.34 -64.62
CA LEU A 564 34.13 -45.85 -64.87
C LEU A 564 33.00 -46.68 -64.21
N THR A 565 33.34 -47.75 -63.48
CA THR A 565 32.39 -48.68 -62.85
C THR A 565 32.19 -48.48 -61.35
N GLN A 566 32.89 -47.55 -60.68
CA GLN A 566 32.56 -47.23 -59.29
C GLN A 566 31.25 -46.44 -59.19
N LYS A 567 30.29 -47.00 -58.43
CA LYS A 567 28.96 -46.44 -58.15
C LYS A 567 29.04 -44.92 -57.95
N PHE A 568 28.31 -44.18 -58.79
CA PHE A 568 28.17 -42.73 -58.75
C PHE A 568 27.84 -42.25 -57.33
N LYS A 569 28.84 -41.74 -56.60
CA LYS A 569 28.59 -41.09 -55.30
C LYS A 569 28.01 -39.70 -55.59
N ASN A 570 26.85 -39.41 -55.02
CA ASN A 570 26.08 -38.20 -55.29
C ASN A 570 26.64 -36.98 -54.51
N TYR A 571 27.85 -36.54 -54.85
CA TYR A 571 28.48 -35.35 -54.25
C TYR A 571 27.65 -34.09 -54.48
N LYS A 572 26.91 -34.04 -55.60
CA LYS A 572 26.05 -32.93 -55.98
C LYS A 572 24.95 -32.69 -54.95
N GLU A 573 24.18 -33.70 -54.56
CA GLU A 573 23.12 -33.53 -53.56
C GLU A 573 23.68 -33.25 -52.16
N GLU A 574 24.82 -33.85 -51.79
CA GLU A 574 25.48 -33.57 -50.51
C GLU A 574 25.92 -32.09 -50.42
N MET A 575 26.63 -31.59 -51.43
CA MET A 575 27.13 -30.22 -51.46
C MET A 575 25.99 -29.20 -51.61
N LYS A 576 24.96 -29.53 -52.40
CA LYS A 576 23.76 -28.71 -52.52
C LYS A 576 23.06 -28.55 -51.17
N SER A 577 22.87 -29.64 -50.42
CA SER A 577 22.25 -29.58 -49.09
C SER A 577 23.10 -28.79 -48.09
N GLN A 578 24.43 -28.97 -48.09
CA GLN A 578 25.33 -28.22 -47.21
C GLN A 578 25.29 -26.72 -47.52
N LEU A 579 25.56 -26.33 -48.77
CA LEU A 579 25.53 -24.91 -49.16
C LEU A 579 24.16 -24.27 -48.97
N HIS A 580 23.06 -25.01 -49.21
CA HIS A 580 21.72 -24.50 -48.97
C HIS A 580 21.48 -24.18 -47.49
N LYS A 581 21.88 -25.07 -46.56
CA LYS A 581 21.79 -24.81 -45.12
C LYS A 581 22.59 -23.60 -44.69
N GLU A 582 23.79 -23.42 -45.25
CA GLU A 582 24.62 -22.25 -44.92
C GLU A 582 24.05 -20.96 -45.47
N MET A 583 23.53 -21.01 -46.70
CA MET A 583 22.85 -19.90 -47.35
C MET A 583 21.61 -19.49 -46.55
N GLU A 584 20.75 -20.44 -46.13
CA GLU A 584 19.57 -20.16 -45.31
C GLU A 584 19.95 -19.56 -43.95
N LYS A 585 20.96 -20.13 -43.29
CA LYS A 585 21.48 -19.60 -42.01
C LYS A 585 21.99 -18.17 -42.18
N GLU A 586 22.75 -17.91 -43.23
CA GLU A 586 23.33 -16.58 -43.50
C GLU A 586 22.28 -15.56 -43.94
N GLU A 587 21.30 -15.95 -44.76
CA GLU A 587 20.15 -15.11 -45.11
C GLU A 587 19.29 -14.77 -43.88
N SER A 588 19.06 -15.75 -43.01
CA SER A 588 18.32 -15.53 -41.76
C SER A 588 19.07 -14.57 -40.83
N ASN A 589 20.38 -14.72 -40.71
CA ASN A 589 21.21 -13.83 -39.88
C ASN A 589 21.20 -12.40 -40.41
N THR A 590 21.20 -12.20 -41.74
CA THR A 590 21.33 -10.87 -42.38
C THR A 590 20.00 -10.14 -42.61
N LYS A 591 18.86 -10.85 -42.68
CA LYS A 591 17.52 -10.22 -42.79
C LYS A 591 17.01 -9.64 -41.47
N GLY A 592 17.68 -9.94 -40.35
CA GLY A 592 17.16 -9.68 -39.01
C GLY A 592 16.05 -10.68 -38.69
N MET A 593 16.08 -11.28 -37.49
CA MET A 593 14.94 -12.05 -36.99
C MET A 593 13.72 -11.13 -36.96
N GLN A 594 12.82 -11.25 -37.94
CA GLN A 594 11.43 -10.86 -37.75
C GLN A 594 10.81 -11.91 -36.83
N ILE A 595 10.79 -11.59 -35.54
CA ILE A 595 9.72 -12.01 -34.62
C ILE A 595 8.82 -10.79 -34.45
#